data_AF-A0AAV0NPZ1-F1
#
_entry.id   AF-A0AAV0NPZ1-F1
#
_cell.length_a   1.000
_cell.length_b   1.000
_cell.length_c   1.000
_cell.angle_alpha   90.00
_cell.angle_beta   90.00
_cell.angle_gamma   90.00
#
_symmetry.space_group_name_H-M   'P 1'
#
loop_
_entity.id
_entity.type
_entity.pdbx_description
1 polymer ?
#
loop_
_entity_poly.entity_id
_entity_poly.type
_entity_poly.pdbx_seq_one_letter_code
_entity_poly.pdbx_strand_id
1 'polypeptide(L)'
;MKNLGVLCLDFISYFTCCSECFAGDKNESEASPWHAVASWTWDAKDETCGICRMAFDGCCPDCKLPGDDCPLIWGQCNHAFHLHCILKWVNSQTSQAHCPMCRGEWHFKD
;
A
#
# COMPACT_ATOMS: atom_id res chain seq x y z
N MET A 1 0.65 4.85 5.61
CA MET A 1 1.80 3.91 5.59
C MET A 1 1.97 3.39 4.17
N LYS A 2 2.29 4.27 3.23
CA LYS A 2 2.58 3.93 1.83
C LYS A 2 3.99 4.46 1.58
N ASN A 3 4.87 3.63 1.06
CA ASN A 3 6.21 4.05 0.65
C ASN A 3 6.08 4.70 -0.72
N LEU A 4 6.23 6.01 -0.81
CA LEU A 4 6.16 6.75 -2.07
C LEU A 4 7.53 6.77 -2.73
N GLY A 5 7.65 6.17 -3.91
CA GLY A 5 8.79 6.29 -4.82
C GLY A 5 8.46 7.24 -5.97
N VAL A 6 9.26 8.28 -6.17
CA VAL A 6 9.11 9.20 -7.31
C VAL A 6 9.96 8.68 -8.47
N LEU A 7 9.36 8.56 -9.65
CA LEU A 7 9.99 8.18 -10.91
C LEU A 7 9.96 9.37 -11.87
N CYS A 8 11.12 9.94 -12.20
CA CYS A 8 11.23 10.89 -13.31
C CYS A 8 11.26 10.10 -14.63
N LEU A 9 10.32 10.40 -15.55
CA LEU A 9 10.37 9.89 -16.91
C LEU A 9 10.93 10.98 -17.83
N ASP A 10 12.24 10.95 -18.07
CA ASP A 10 12.81 11.62 -19.23
C ASP A 10 12.56 10.75 -20.47
N PHE A 11 12.27 11.40 -21.59
CA PHE A 11 11.81 10.81 -22.85
C PHE A 11 12.54 9.49 -23.21
N ILE A 12 11.76 8.40 -23.24
CA ILE A 12 12.07 7.08 -23.82
C ILE A 12 13.11 6.22 -23.08
N SER A 13 12.55 5.30 -22.30
CA SER A 13 13.02 3.93 -22.01
C SER A 13 14.04 3.72 -20.89
N TYR A 14 13.62 2.83 -19.97
CA TYR A 14 14.32 2.18 -18.87
C TYR A 14 14.41 2.93 -17.52
N PHE A 15 13.39 2.65 -16.70
CA PHE A 15 13.30 2.65 -15.24
C PHE A 15 14.64 2.70 -14.49
N THR A 16 15.26 3.87 -14.40
CA THR A 16 16.31 4.15 -13.43
C THR A 16 15.77 5.14 -12.42
N CYS A 17 15.60 4.68 -11.19
CA CYS A 17 15.34 5.53 -10.03
C CYS A 17 16.55 6.45 -9.86
N CYS A 18 16.45 7.70 -10.31
CA CYS A 18 17.52 8.67 -10.13
C CYS A 18 17.42 9.25 -8.72
N SER A 19 18.21 8.70 -7.79
CA SER A 19 18.37 9.26 -6.43
C SER A 19 19.20 10.55 -6.41
N GLU A 20 19.73 11.00 -7.56
CA GLU A 20 20.55 12.22 -7.68
C GLU A 20 20.18 13.02 -8.93
N CYS A 21 19.08 13.78 -8.89
CA CYS A 21 18.88 14.92 -9.81
C CYS A 21 19.01 16.29 -9.11
N PHE A 22 19.59 16.35 -7.92
CA PHE A 22 19.85 17.59 -7.18
C PHE A 22 21.30 18.08 -7.34
N ALA A 23 21.69 18.42 -8.57
CA ALA A 23 22.81 19.33 -8.90
C ALA A 23 22.73 19.55 -10.43
N GLY A 24 22.28 20.67 -10.99
CA GLY A 24 22.54 22.05 -10.66
C GLY A 24 23.49 22.60 -11.71
N ASP A 25 22.98 23.42 -12.66
CA ASP A 25 23.75 24.52 -13.26
C ASP A 25 22.80 25.54 -13.90
N LYS A 26 23.12 26.83 -13.70
CA LYS A 26 22.30 27.98 -14.06
C LYS A 26 22.69 28.49 -15.45
N ASN A 27 21.97 28.11 -16.49
CA ASN A 27 21.73 28.92 -17.69
C ASN A 27 20.76 28.20 -18.66
N GLU A 28 20.12 29.00 -19.51
CA GLU A 28 19.10 28.64 -20.51
C GLU A 28 17.65 28.52 -19.98
N SER A 29 16.86 29.53 -20.31
CA SER A 29 15.48 29.79 -19.91
C SER A 29 14.43 29.08 -20.77
N GLU A 30 14.60 27.77 -21.01
CA GLU A 30 13.54 26.94 -21.59
C GLU A 30 13.35 25.71 -20.70
N ALA A 31 12.42 25.81 -19.75
CA ALA A 31 12.01 24.68 -18.92
C ALA A 31 11.39 23.60 -19.82
N SER A 32 12.09 22.47 -19.98
CA SER A 32 11.49 21.28 -20.60
C SER A 32 10.28 20.83 -19.78
N PRO A 33 9.21 20.35 -20.41
CA PRO A 33 8.04 19.87 -19.68
C PRO A 33 8.39 18.56 -18.93
N TRP A 34 8.63 18.67 -17.64
CA TRP A 34 8.87 17.52 -16.74
C TRP A 34 7.59 16.71 -16.54
N HIS A 35 7.67 15.40 -16.73
CA HIS A 35 6.59 14.45 -16.40
C HIS A 35 6.96 13.66 -15.14
N ALA A 36 6.40 14.07 -14.00
CA ALA A 36 6.58 13.36 -12.75
C ALA A 36 5.64 12.14 -12.67
N VAL A 37 6.21 10.96 -12.48
CA VAL A 37 5.47 9.74 -12.15
C VAL A 37 5.83 9.35 -10.72
N ALA A 38 4.91 8.71 -10.00
CA ALA A 38 5.23 8.12 -8.72
C ALA A 38 4.60 6.74 -8.65
N SER A 39 5.32 5.80 -8.06
CA SER A 39 4.80 4.51 -7.64
C SER A 39 4.81 4.47 -6.13
N TRP A 40 3.92 3.69 -5.53
CA TRP A 40 3.94 3.50 -4.10
C TRP A 40 3.69 2.04 -3.77
N THR A 41 4.24 1.59 -2.65
CA THR A 41 4.02 0.24 -2.13
C THR A 41 3.51 0.31 -0.70
N TRP A 42 2.80 -0.72 -0.26
CA TRP A 42 2.44 -0.85 1.14
C TRP A 42 3.67 -1.21 1.96
N ASP A 43 3.81 -0.59 3.13
CA ASP A 43 4.82 -1.00 4.12
C ASP A 43 4.36 -2.27 4.83
N ALA A 44 4.23 -3.37 4.07
CA ALA A 44 3.75 -4.64 4.57
C ALA A 44 4.64 -5.82 4.25
N LYS A 45 4.62 -6.80 5.16
CA LYS A 45 5.41 -8.03 5.04
C LYS A 45 4.97 -8.88 3.85
N ASP A 46 3.70 -8.77 3.48
CA ASP A 46 3.08 -9.41 2.33
C ASP A 46 2.43 -8.31 1.46
N GLU A 47 2.21 -8.58 0.19
CA GLU A 47 1.49 -7.71 -0.75
C GLU A 47 0.01 -8.11 -0.87
N THR A 48 -0.36 -9.23 -0.24
CA THR A 48 -1.71 -9.81 -0.29
C THR A 48 -2.35 -9.93 1.09
N CYS A 49 -3.68 -9.83 1.13
CA CYS A 49 -4.46 -10.04 2.34
C CYS A 49 -4.46 -11.53 2.73
N GLY A 50 -3.97 -11.86 3.93
CA GLY A 50 -3.90 -13.25 4.41
C GLY A 50 -5.26 -13.97 4.52
N ILE A 51 -6.38 -13.23 4.54
CA ILE A 51 -7.75 -13.77 4.64
C ILE A 51 -8.33 -14.03 3.24
N CYS A 52 -8.39 -13.01 2.38
CA CYS A 52 -9.05 -13.12 1.07
C CYS A 52 -8.10 -13.42 -0.10
N ARG A 53 -6.78 -13.42 0.15
CA ARG A 53 -5.71 -13.67 -0.84
C ARG A 53 -5.67 -12.72 -2.04
N MET A 54 -6.39 -11.60 -1.95
CA MET A 54 -6.33 -10.52 -2.94
C MET A 54 -5.20 -9.55 -2.61
N ALA A 55 -4.62 -8.92 -3.63
CA ALA A 55 -3.64 -7.84 -3.45
C ALA A 55 -4.24 -6.66 -2.65
N PHE A 56 -3.41 -5.97 -1.88
CA PHE A 56 -3.82 -4.81 -1.09
C PHE A 56 -4.18 -3.58 -1.93
N ASP A 57 -3.69 -3.49 -3.16
CA ASP A 57 -4.11 -2.48 -4.15
C ASP A 57 -5.44 -2.82 -4.82
N GLY A 58 -5.92 -4.05 -4.60
CA GLY A 58 -7.15 -4.57 -5.15
C GLY A 58 -8.34 -4.42 -4.21
N CYS A 59 -9.43 -5.04 -4.64
CA CYS A 59 -10.68 -5.05 -3.91
C CYS A 59 -10.87 -6.37 -3.16
N CYS A 60 -11.56 -6.35 -2.02
CA CYS A 60 -12.00 -7.57 -1.36
C CYS A 60 -13.07 -8.30 -2.21
N PRO A 61 -13.29 -9.63 -2.06
CA PRO A 61 -14.32 -10.34 -2.84
C PRO A 61 -15.74 -9.82 -2.64
N ASP A 62 -16.02 -9.25 -1.47
CA ASP A 62 -17.32 -8.66 -1.12
C ASP A 62 -17.48 -7.22 -1.65
N CYS A 63 -16.42 -6.64 -2.23
CA CYS A 63 -16.31 -5.24 -2.63
C CYS A 63 -16.31 -5.12 -4.17
N LYS A 64 -17.19 -4.29 -4.76
CA LYS A 64 -17.38 -4.22 -6.23
C LYS A 64 -16.43 -3.29 -6.97
N LEU A 65 -15.95 -2.23 -6.33
CA LEU A 65 -15.08 -1.22 -6.94
C LEU A 65 -13.87 -1.00 -6.05
N PRO A 66 -12.63 -1.01 -6.59
CA PRO A 66 -11.45 -0.61 -5.83
C PRO A 66 -11.62 0.87 -5.42
N GLY A 67 -11.68 1.16 -4.12
CA GLY A 67 -12.00 2.49 -3.59
C GLY A 67 -12.19 2.53 -2.06
N ASP A 68 -12.78 3.63 -1.56
CA ASP A 68 -12.91 3.98 -0.14
C ASP A 68 -13.67 2.96 0.74
N ASP A 69 -14.39 2.01 0.12
CA ASP A 69 -15.22 1.05 0.85
C ASP A 69 -14.40 -0.01 1.61
N CYS A 70 -13.12 -0.19 1.31
CA CYS A 70 -12.31 -1.23 1.94
C CYS A 70 -10.87 -0.77 2.25
N PRO A 71 -10.69 0.12 3.25
CA PRO A 71 -9.35 0.57 3.62
C PRO A 71 -8.50 -0.58 4.17
N LEU A 72 -7.19 -0.44 4.02
CA LEU A 72 -6.21 -1.34 4.62
C LEU A 72 -6.03 -1.01 6.10
N ILE A 73 -6.15 -2.01 6.96
CA ILE A 73 -6.08 -1.87 8.42
C ILE A 73 -4.94 -2.70 8.97
N TRP A 74 -4.27 -2.16 9.98
CA TRP A 74 -3.14 -2.77 10.65
C TRP A 74 -3.51 -3.22 12.07
N GLY A 75 -3.04 -4.42 12.43
CA GLY A 75 -3.06 -4.86 13.82
C GLY A 75 -1.81 -4.38 14.58
N GLN A 76 -1.88 -4.32 15.90
CA GLN A 76 -0.71 -4.09 16.76
C GLN A 76 0.41 -5.12 16.52
N CYS A 77 0.05 -6.33 16.06
CA CYS A 77 1.00 -7.37 15.65
C CYS A 77 1.68 -7.11 14.29
N ASN A 78 1.50 -5.93 13.70
CA ASN A 78 2.05 -5.52 12.41
C ASN A 78 1.68 -6.50 11.27
N HIS A 79 0.43 -6.96 11.25
CA HIS A 79 -0.19 -7.63 10.12
C HIS A 79 -1.29 -6.76 9.53
N ALA A 80 -1.36 -6.69 8.21
CA ALA A 80 -2.33 -5.91 7.47
C ALA A 80 -3.42 -6.79 6.86
N PHE A 81 -4.65 -6.28 6.87
CA PHE A 81 -5.79 -6.91 6.23
C PHE A 81 -6.74 -5.84 5.68
N HIS A 82 -7.53 -6.22 4.69
CA HIS A 82 -8.70 -5.46 4.27
C HIS A 82 -9.70 -5.33 5.44
N LEU A 83 -10.27 -4.14 5.65
CA LEU A 83 -11.23 -3.85 6.72
C LEU A 83 -12.37 -4.89 6.77
N HIS A 84 -13.04 -5.16 5.65
CA HIS A 84 -14.15 -6.13 5.61
C HIS A 84 -13.71 -7.55 5.95
N CYS A 85 -12.50 -7.94 5.53
CA CYS A 85 -11.98 -9.27 5.80
C CYS A 85 -11.71 -9.45 7.30
N ILE A 86 -11.07 -8.47 7.94
CA ILE A 86 -10.76 -8.57 9.38
C ILE A 86 -12.01 -8.42 10.23
N LEU A 87 -12.94 -7.52 9.88
CA LEU A 87 -14.21 -7.39 10.61
C LEU A 87 -15.03 -8.68 10.55
N LYS A 88 -15.15 -9.30 9.37
CA LYS A 88 -15.83 -10.59 9.21
C LYS A 88 -15.17 -11.69 10.03
N TRP A 89 -13.83 -11.72 10.07
CA TRP A 89 -13.07 -12.67 10.87
C TRP A 89 -13.28 -12.49 12.38
N VAL A 90 -13.15 -11.25 12.86
CA VAL A 90 -13.35 -10.88 14.28
C VAL A 90 -14.78 -11.20 14.71
N ASN A 91 -15.78 -10.80 13.92
CA ASN A 91 -17.20 -11.05 14.23
C ASN A 91 -17.60 -12.53 14.16
N SER A 92 -16.84 -13.37 13.45
CA SER A 92 -17.09 -14.81 13.40
C SER A 92 -16.57 -15.57 14.63
N GLN A 93 -15.74 -14.94 15.47
CA GLN A 93 -15.19 -15.54 16.69
C GLN A 93 -16.05 -15.18 17.91
N THR A 94 -16.45 -16.20 18.68
CA THR A 94 -17.39 -16.05 19.80
C THR A 94 -16.73 -15.65 21.13
N SER A 95 -15.45 -15.99 21.33
CA SER A 95 -14.77 -15.86 22.64
C SER A 95 -13.70 -14.78 22.67
N GLN A 96 -12.72 -14.86 21.77
CA GLN A 96 -11.64 -13.90 21.62
C GLN A 96 -11.24 -13.83 20.15
N ALA A 97 -11.00 -12.61 19.66
CA ALA A 97 -10.57 -12.41 18.29
C ALA A 97 -9.04 -12.52 18.21
N HIS A 98 -8.57 -13.47 17.40
CA HIS A 98 -7.14 -13.68 17.18
C HIS A 98 -6.73 -13.23 15.78
N CYS A 99 -5.48 -12.78 15.65
CA CYS A 99 -4.89 -12.48 14.36
C CYS A 99 -4.80 -13.76 13.50
N PRO A 100 -5.28 -13.76 12.23
CA PRO A 100 -5.19 -14.91 11.35
C PRO A 100 -3.76 -15.42 11.08
N MET A 101 -2.77 -14.53 11.19
CA MET A 101 -1.38 -14.83 10.83
C MET A 101 -0.54 -15.29 12.02
N CYS A 102 -0.57 -14.56 13.14
CA CYS A 102 0.25 -14.87 14.31
C CYS A 102 -0.50 -15.53 15.47
N ARG A 103 -1.83 -15.68 15.39
CA ARG A 103 -2.71 -16.23 16.44
C ARG A 103 -2.69 -15.50 17.80
N GLY A 104 -1.97 -14.37 17.90
CA GLY A 104 -2.06 -13.48 19.05
C GLY A 104 -3.41 -12.76 19.12
N GLU A 105 -3.70 -12.12 20.25
CA GLU A 105 -4.90 -11.29 20.42
C GLU A 105 -4.93 -10.15 19.40
N TRP A 106 -6.09 -9.93 18.77
CA TRP A 106 -6.24 -8.89 17.75
C TRP A 106 -6.63 -7.55 18.38
N HIS A 107 -5.75 -6.57 18.21
CA HIS A 107 -6.03 -5.16 18.50
C HIS A 107 -5.72 -4.31 17.28
N PHE A 108 -6.60 -3.36 16.99
CA PHE A 108 -6.37 -2.36 15.96
C PHE A 108 -5.18 -1.48 16.36
N LYS A 109 -4.34 -1.15 15.39
CA LYS A 109 -3.27 -0.15 15.54
C LYS A 109 -3.90 1.22 15.36
N ASP A 110 -3.72 2.10 16.35
CA ASP A 110 -4.15 3.50 16.31
C ASP A 110 -3.42 4.31 15.22
#